data_AF-A0A2V9G3I4-F1
#
_entry.id   AF-A0A2V9G3I4-F1
#
_cell.length_a   1.000
_cell.length_b   1.000
_cell.length_c   1.000
_cell.angle_alpha   90.00
_cell.angle_beta   90.00
_cell.angle_gamma   90.00
#
_symmetry.space_group_name_H-M   'P 1'
#
loop_
_entity.id
_entity.type
_entity.pdbx_description
1 polymer ?
#
loop_
_entity_poly.entity_id
_entity_poly.type
_entity_poly.pdbx_seq_one_letter_code
_entity_poly.pdbx_strand_id
1 'polypeptide(L)'
;MHSQIANTRKDFVHKSSNDISKNHAIVFVEDLPVKSMSASSTGTKAKPGKRGAQKSGLNRSILDASPFELRRQLQYKTQWNSGSVP
;
A
#
# COMPACT_ATOMS: atom_id res chain seq x y z
N MET A 1 19.39 -6.32 -8.10
CA MET A 1 19.01 -5.32 -7.09
C MET A 1 17.51 -5.00 -7.10
N HIS A 2 16.90 -4.54 -8.19
CA HIS A 2 15.45 -4.22 -8.20
C HIS A 2 14.53 -5.42 -7.95
N SER A 3 14.91 -6.62 -8.40
CA SER A 3 14.14 -7.86 -8.19
C SER A 3 14.05 -8.26 -6.71
N GLN A 4 15.14 -8.11 -5.95
CA GLN A 4 15.19 -8.44 -4.53
C GLN A 4 14.27 -7.53 -3.73
N ILE A 5 14.34 -6.22 -3.95
CA ILE A 5 13.47 -5.23 -3.29
C ILE A 5 11.99 -5.50 -3.61
N ALA A 6 11.69 -5.82 -4.88
CA ALA A 6 10.33 -6.17 -5.29
C ALA A 6 9.84 -7.46 -4.60
N ASN A 7 10.70 -8.47 -4.47
CA ASN A 7 10.37 -9.73 -3.80
C ASN A 7 10.16 -9.54 -2.29
N THR A 8 11.00 -8.73 -1.62
CA THR A 8 10.83 -8.42 -0.20
C THR A 8 9.49 -7.73 0.07
N ARG A 9 9.07 -6.77 -0.78
CA ARG A 9 7.74 -6.15 -0.66
C ARG A 9 6.61 -7.15 -0.85
N LYS A 10 6.70 -8.01 -1.87
CA LYS A 10 5.69 -9.05 -2.11
C LYS A 10 5.58 -10.01 -0.92
N ASP A 11 6.72 -10.46 -0.40
CA ASP A 11 6.78 -11.36 0.76
C ASP A 11 6.15 -10.72 2.00
N PHE A 12 6.45 -9.44 2.26
CA PHE A 12 5.83 -8.69 3.34
C PHE A 12 4.31 -8.63 3.20
N VAL A 13 3.79 -8.22 2.04
CA VAL A 13 2.34 -8.14 1.79
C VAL A 13 1.68 -9.52 1.92
N HIS A 14 2.35 -10.58 1.45
CA HIS A 14 1.86 -11.95 1.58
C HIS A 14 1.75 -12.42 3.03
N LYS A 15 2.76 -12.17 3.85
CA LYS A 15 2.76 -12.53 5.27
C LYS A 15 1.72 -11.73 6.04
N SER A 16 1.74 -10.40 5.91
CA SER A 16 0.80 -9.52 6.62
C SER A 16 -0.66 -9.82 6.29
N SER A 17 -1.01 -9.97 5.00
CA SER A 17 -2.39 -10.28 4.61
C SER A 17 -2.85 -11.66 5.10
N ASN A 18 -1.95 -12.65 5.13
CA ASN A 18 -2.25 -13.98 5.65
C ASN A 18 -2.49 -13.95 7.17
N ASP A 19 -1.68 -13.21 7.91
CA ASP A 19 -1.82 -13.12 9.37
C ASP A 19 -3.10 -12.38 9.75
N ILE A 20 -3.42 -11.30 9.03
CA ILE A 20 -4.68 -10.57 9.22
C ILE A 20 -5.88 -11.47 8.91
N SER A 21 -5.89 -12.17 7.77
CA SER A 21 -7.03 -13.00 7.35
C SER A 21 -7.24 -14.24 8.23
N LYS A 22 -6.19 -14.75 8.87
CA LYS A 22 -6.28 -15.90 9.80
C LYS A 22 -6.84 -15.48 11.16
N ASN A 23 -6.44 -14.31 11.65
CA ASN A 23 -6.75 -13.87 13.00
C ASN A 23 -8.03 -13.05 13.10
N HIS A 24 -8.56 -12.52 11.98
CA HIS A 24 -9.73 -11.66 11.96
C HIS A 24 -10.79 -12.20 11.00
N ALA A 25 -12.01 -12.39 11.50
CA ALA A 25 -13.16 -12.82 10.70
C ALA A 25 -13.69 -11.71 9.78
N ILE A 26 -13.50 -10.44 10.16
CA ILE A 26 -13.94 -9.27 9.40
C ILE A 26 -12.78 -8.28 9.36
N VAL A 27 -12.45 -7.78 8.17
CA VAL A 27 -11.37 -6.82 7.95
C VAL A 27 -11.92 -5.62 7.20
N PHE A 28 -11.81 -4.43 7.79
CA PHE A 28 -12.17 -3.18 7.12
C PHE A 28 -10.96 -2.55 6.45
N VAL A 29 -11.11 -2.13 5.20
CA VAL A 29 -10.04 -1.45 4.44
C VAL A 29 -10.53 -0.05 4.08
N GLU A 30 -9.79 0.96 4.50
CA GLU A 30 -10.09 2.35 4.15
C GLU A 30 -9.91 2.60 2.65
N ASP A 31 -10.87 3.29 2.04
CA ASP A 31 -10.77 3.73 0.64
C ASP A 31 -9.96 5.02 0.54
N LEU A 32 -8.67 4.91 0.78
CA LEU A 32 -7.75 6.04 0.70
C LEU A 32 -7.49 6.42 -0.78
N PRO A 33 -7.42 7.72 -1.12
CA PRO A 33 -7.11 8.19 -2.47
C PRO A 33 -5.61 8.06 -2.76
N VAL A 34 -5.09 6.82 -2.79
CA VAL A 34 -3.65 6.51 -2.90
C VAL A 34 -3.00 7.17 -4.12
N LYS A 35 -3.72 7.30 -5.23
CA LYS A 35 -3.26 8.00 -6.44
C LYS A 35 -2.95 9.48 -6.18
N SER A 36 -3.80 10.16 -5.41
CA SER A 36 -3.59 11.56 -5.02
C SER A 36 -2.49 11.65 -3.94
N MET A 37 -2.48 10.69 -3.01
CA MET A 37 -1.49 10.64 -1.94
C MET A 37 -0.07 10.35 -2.45
N SER A 38 0.12 9.65 -3.56
CA SER A 38 1.43 9.39 -4.15
C SER A 38 1.85 10.43 -5.22
N ALA A 39 1.01 11.43 -5.48
CA ALA A 39 1.32 12.49 -6.44
C ALA A 39 2.55 13.31 -6.01
N SER A 40 3.30 13.80 -7.00
CA SER A 40 4.46 14.66 -6.76
C SER A 40 4.03 16.03 -6.25
N SER A 41 4.82 16.61 -5.34
CA SER A 41 4.67 18.00 -4.90
C SER A 41 5.77 18.92 -5.42
N THR A 42 6.55 18.52 -6.43
CA THR A 42 7.70 19.32 -6.93
C THR A 42 7.26 20.63 -7.60
N GLY A 43 6.01 20.74 -8.05
CA GLY A 43 5.48 21.93 -8.72
C GLY A 43 6.08 22.13 -10.12
N THR A 44 6.00 23.36 -10.65
CA THR A 44 6.55 23.73 -11.98
C THR A 44 7.75 24.66 -11.82
N LYS A 45 8.52 24.89 -12.89
CA LYS A 45 9.65 25.86 -12.85
C LYS A 45 9.19 27.28 -12.46
N ALA A 46 8.01 27.70 -12.92
CA ALA A 46 7.44 29.02 -12.60
C ALA A 46 6.86 29.11 -11.18
N LYS A 47 6.42 27.98 -10.62
CA LYS A 47 5.88 27.88 -9.25
C LYS A 47 6.42 26.60 -8.60
N PRO A 48 7.63 26.65 -8.02
CA PRO A 48 8.23 25.48 -7.38
C PRO A 48 7.40 25.07 -6.16
N GLY A 49 7.18 23.78 -6.03
CA GLY A 49 6.43 23.24 -4.91
C GLY A 49 7.26 23.20 -3.62
N LYS A 50 6.58 23.21 -2.48
CA LYS A 50 7.23 23.19 -1.15
C LYS A 50 7.33 21.74 -0.65
N ARG A 51 8.31 21.47 0.23
CA ARG A 51 8.51 20.18 0.91
C ARG A 51 8.72 18.97 -0.02
N GLY A 52 9.35 19.17 -1.19
CA GLY A 52 9.57 18.11 -2.20
C GLY A 52 10.31 16.88 -1.66
N ALA A 53 11.37 17.06 -0.86
CA ALA A 53 12.12 15.95 -0.28
C ALA A 53 11.27 15.13 0.70
N GLN A 54 10.56 15.78 1.63
CA GLN A 54 9.65 15.11 2.56
C GLN A 54 8.56 14.34 1.81
N LYS A 55 7.94 14.95 0.80
CA LYS A 55 6.91 14.30 -0.02
C LYS A 55 7.47 13.13 -0.81
N SER A 56 8.66 13.24 -1.39
CA SER A 56 9.30 12.13 -2.10
C SER A 56 9.56 10.93 -1.19
N GLY A 57 9.96 11.17 0.06
CA GLY A 57 10.11 10.13 1.08
C GLY A 57 8.77 9.46 1.39
N LEU A 58 7.74 10.25 1.68
CA LEU A 58 6.39 9.74 1.93
C LEU A 58 5.84 8.94 0.74
N ASN A 59 5.99 9.43 -0.48
CA ASN A 59 5.54 8.73 -1.68
C ASN A 59 6.25 7.39 -1.84
N ARG A 60 7.56 7.33 -1.53
CA ARG A 60 8.30 6.06 -1.55
C ARG A 60 7.75 5.07 -0.53
N SER A 61 7.50 5.51 0.71
CA SER A 61 6.89 4.66 1.75
C SER A 61 5.48 4.18 1.37
N ILE A 62 4.64 5.03 0.77
CA ILE A 62 3.32 4.65 0.29
C ILE A 62 3.41 3.58 -0.81
N LEU A 63 4.34 3.74 -1.76
CA LEU A 63 4.55 2.75 -2.82
C LEU A 63 5.14 1.46 -2.28
N ASP A 64 6.03 1.53 -1.28
CA ASP A 64 6.63 0.37 -0.66
C ASP A 64 5.62 -0.46 0.14
N ALA A 65 4.68 0.21 0.83
CA ALA A 65 3.58 -0.44 1.55
C ALA A 65 2.60 -1.19 0.61
N SER A 66 2.56 -0.84 -0.68
CA SER A 66 1.71 -1.46 -1.71
C SER A 66 0.22 -1.64 -1.30
N PRO A 67 -0.52 -0.58 -0.91
CA PRO A 67 -1.86 -0.69 -0.34
C PRO A 67 -2.88 -1.40 -1.25
N PHE A 68 -2.74 -1.22 -2.56
CA PHE A 68 -3.61 -1.87 -3.54
C PHE A 68 -3.44 -3.40 -3.55
N GLU A 69 -2.20 -3.88 -3.56
CA GLU A 69 -1.92 -5.31 -3.53
C GLU A 69 -2.32 -5.92 -2.18
N LEU A 70 -2.12 -5.17 -1.08
CA LEU A 70 -2.59 -5.59 0.24
C LEU A 70 -4.13 -5.78 0.27
N ARG A 71 -4.89 -4.80 -0.23
CA ARG A 71 -6.36 -4.91 -0.34
C ARG A 71 -6.77 -6.11 -1.18
N ARG A 72 -6.15 -6.30 -2.34
CA ARG A 72 -6.41 -7.45 -3.23
C ARG A 72 -6.18 -8.77 -2.49
N GLN A 73 -5.08 -8.89 -1.74
CA GLN A 73 -4.78 -10.13 -1.00
C GLN A 73 -5.73 -10.38 0.16
N LEU A 74 -6.09 -9.34 0.91
CA LEU A 74 -7.06 -9.44 2.00
C LEU A 74 -8.43 -9.91 1.48
N GLN A 75 -8.91 -9.36 0.35
CA GLN A 75 -10.20 -9.76 -0.20
C GLN A 75 -10.30 -11.27 -0.44
N TYR A 76 -9.34 -11.89 -1.14
CA TYR A 76 -9.44 -13.31 -1.45
C TYR A 76 -9.08 -14.21 -0.25
N LYS A 77 -8.10 -13.82 0.59
CA LYS A 77 -7.67 -14.65 1.73
C LYS A 77 -8.69 -14.65 2.85
N THR A 78 -9.33 -13.52 3.10
CA THR A 78 -10.38 -13.43 4.11
C THR A 78 -11.62 -14.20 3.65
N GLN A 79 -12.00 -14.12 2.36
CA GLN A 79 -13.05 -14.98 1.79
C GLN A 79 -12.72 -16.48 1.91
N TRP A 80 -11.46 -16.88 1.64
CA TRP A 80 -11.01 -18.27 1.82
C TRP A 80 -11.18 -18.74 3.27
N ASN A 81 -10.87 -17.87 4.23
CA ASN A 81 -10.98 -18.16 5.66
C ASN A 81 -12.41 -17.98 6.22
N SER A 82 -13.44 -18.00 5.36
CA SER A 82 -14.85 -17.79 5.74
C SER A 82 -15.15 -16.42 6.39
N GLY A 83 -14.25 -15.45 6.24
CA GLY A 83 -14.42 -14.08 6.67
C GLY A 83 -14.90 -13.16 5.55
N SER A 84 -15.06 -11.88 5.85
CA SER A 84 -15.43 -10.85 4.86
C SER A 84 -14.58 -9.59 4.92
N VAL A 85 -14.42 -8.95 3.75
CA VAL A 85 -13.91 -7.59 3.59
C VAL A 85 -15.02 -6.80 2.91
N PRO A 86 -15.81 -6.01 3.67
CA PRO A 86 -16.87 -5.19 3.10
C PRO A 86 -16.34 -4.02 2.26
#